data_AF-F0V6V6-F1
#
_entry.id   AF-F0V6V6-F1
#
_cell.length_a   1.000
_cell.length_b   1.000
_cell.length_c   1.000
_cell.angle_alpha   90.00
_cell.angle_beta   90.00
_cell.angle_gamma   90.00
#
_symmetry.space_group_name_H-M   'P 1'
#
loop_
_entity.id
_entity.type
_entity.pdbx_description
1 polymer ?
#
loop_
_entity_poly.entity_id
_entity_poly.type
_entity_poly.pdbx_seq_one_letter_code
_entity_poly.pdbx_strand_id
1 'polypeptide(L)' 'MKNEIAAVVFFFTRLVRKHDKLKKEAVERFAEKLTLILQEKYKNHWYPEKPSKGQAY' A
#
# COMPACT_ATOMS: atom_id res chain seq x y z
N MET A 1 9.61 5.96 0.85
CA MET A 1 8.26 5.75 0.29
C MET A 1 8.07 4.37 -0.34
N LYS A 2 8.90 3.93 -1.29
CA LYS A 2 8.68 2.66 -2.02
C LYS A 2 8.64 1.43 -1.10
N ASN A 3 9.57 1.34 -0.14
CA ASN A 3 9.67 0.21 0.79
C ASN A 3 8.49 0.21 1.78
N GLU A 4 8.07 1.39 2.21
CA GLU A 4 6.96 1.60 3.14
C GLU A 4 5.62 1.28 2.47
N ILE A 5 5.41 1.70 1.23
CA ILE A 5 4.25 1.29 0.42
C ILE A 5 4.25 -0.23 0.23
N ALA A 6 5.39 -0.84 -0.10
CA ALA A 6 5.49 -2.29 -0.26
C ALA A 6 5.12 -3.03 1.04
N ALA A 7 5.56 -2.54 2.20
CA ALA A 7 5.20 -3.11 3.49
C ALA A 7 3.69 -3.01 3.78
N VAL A 8 3.08 -1.86 3.48
CA VAL A 8 1.63 -1.65 3.61
C VAL A 8 0.85 -2.60 2.71
N VAL A 9 1.20 -2.66 1.43
CA VAL A 9 0.54 -3.53 0.45
C VAL A 9 0.69 -5.00 0.85
N PHE A 10 1.89 -5.43 1.25
CA PHE A 10 2.13 -6.78 1.73
C PHE A 10 1.25 -7.14 2.94
N PHE A 11 1.17 -6.24 3.93
CA PHE A 11 0.34 -6.44 5.11
C PHE A 11 -1.13 -6.60 4.75
N PHE A 12 -1.69 -5.70 3.94
CA PHE A 12 -3.10 -5.79 3.53
C PHE A 12 -3.37 -7.01 2.65
N THR A 13 -2.49 -7.34 1.71
CA THR A 13 -2.59 -8.56 0.91
C THR A 13 -2.63 -9.81 1.78
N ARG A 14 -1.82 -9.88 2.85
CA ARG A 14 -1.84 -10.99 3.82
C ARG A 14 -3.17 -11.07 4.56
N LEU A 15 -3.74 -9.94 4.98
CA LEU A 15 -5.05 -9.90 5.64
C LEU A 15 -6.17 -10.35 4.71
N VAL A 16 -6.18 -9.85 3.47
CA VAL A 16 -7.17 -10.21 2.44
C VAL A 16 -7.14 -11.71 2.12
N ARG A 17 -5.94 -12.31 2.14
CA ARG A 17 -5.75 -13.76 1.93
C ARG A 17 -6.07 -14.63 3.15
N LYS A 18 -6.23 -14.07 4.34
CA LYS A 18 -6.32 -14.83 5.60
C LYS A 18 -7.39 -15.94 5.62
N HIS A 19 -8.46 -15.75 4.86
CA HIS A 19 -9.58 -16.70 4.81
C HIS A 19 -9.68 -17.46 3.48
N ASP A 20 -8.74 -17.26 2.56
CA ASP A 20 -8.68 -17.93 1.24
C ASP A 20 -9.99 -17.88 0.42
N LYS A 21 -10.84 -16.89 0.66
CA LYS A 21 -12.14 -16.71 -0.02
C LYS A 21 -12.03 -16.06 -1.40
N LEU A 22 -10.85 -15.56 -1.76
CA LEU A 22 -10.63 -14.76 -2.96
C LEU A 22 -9.67 -15.48 -3.90
N LYS A 23 -9.97 -15.38 -5.20
CA LYS A 23 -9.11 -15.90 -6.26
C LYS A 23 -7.76 -15.18 -6.25
N LYS A 24 -6.70 -15.90 -6.62
CA LYS A 24 -5.33 -15.38 -6.66
C LYS A 24 -5.23 -14.10 -7.50
N GLU A 25 -5.85 -14.09 -8.67
CA GLU A 25 -5.82 -12.97 -9.62
C GLU A 25 -6.48 -11.71 -9.04
N ALA A 26 -7.54 -11.89 -8.24
CA ALA A 26 -8.21 -10.78 -7.57
C ALA A 26 -7.31 -10.14 -6.50
N VAL A 27 -6.56 -10.97 -5.77
CA VAL A 27 -5.61 -10.51 -4.75
C VAL A 27 -4.40 -9.81 -5.39
N GLU A 28 -3.88 -10.33 -6.49
CA GLU A 28 -2.79 -9.71 -7.25
C GLU A 28 -3.21 -8.35 -7.81
N ARG A 29 -4.39 -8.28 -8.44
CA ARG A 29 -4.97 -7.02 -8.93
C ARG A 29 -5.20 -6.01 -7.81
N PHE A 30 -5.62 -6.48 -6.63
CA PHE A 30 -5.76 -5.62 -5.44
C PHE A 30 -4.40 -5.03 -5.04
N ALA A 31 -3.35 -5.85 -4.94
CA ALA A 31 -2.02 -5.40 -4.54
C ALA A 31 -1.43 -4.38 -5.53
N GLU A 32 -1.57 -4.63 -6.83
CA GLU A 32 -1.12 -3.74 -7.89
C GLU A 32 -1.84 -2.38 -7.83
N LYS A 33 -3.18 -2.40 -7.77
CA LYS A 33 -3.98 -1.16 -7.72
C LYS A 33 -3.72 -0.36 -6.46
N LEU A 34 -3.61 -1.01 -5.29
CA LEU A 34 -3.29 -0.33 -4.05
C LEU A 34 -1.91 0.34 -4.10
N THR A 35 -0.90 -0.33 -4.68
CA THR A 35 0.44 0.24 -4.87
C THR A 35 0.37 1.53 -5.67
N LEU A 36 -0.28 1.51 -6.85
CA LEU A 36 -0.39 2.68 -7.72
C LEU A 36 -1.14 3.84 -7.06
N ILE A 37 -2.24 3.55 -6.37
CA ILE A 37 -3.04 4.56 -5.67
C ILE A 37 -2.24 5.23 -4.56
N LEU A 38 -1.52 4.45 -3.73
CA LEU A 38 -0.71 5.00 -2.65
C LEU A 38 0.49 5.82 -3.16
N GLN A 39 1.13 5.36 -4.24
CA GLN A 39 2.20 6.11 -4.89
C GLN A 39 1.73 7.48 -5.38
N GLU A 40 0.59 7.52 -6.08
CA GLU A 40 0.04 8.77 -6.58
C GLU A 40 -0.45 9.68 -5.45
N LYS A 41 -1.18 9.12 -4.47
CA LYS A 41 -1.69 9.86 -3.31
C LYS A 41 -0.56 10.55 -2.54
N TYR A 42 0.58 9.89 -2.34
CA TYR A 42 1.67 10.40 -1.52
C TYR A 42 2.78 11.13 -2.26
N LYS A 43 2.73 11.22 -3.59
CA LYS A 43 3.76 11.83 -4.45
C LYS A 43 4.26 13.21 -3.97
N ASN A 44 3.37 14.04 -3.43
CA ASN A 44 3.68 15.39 -2.91
C ASN A 44 3.52 15.54 -1.39
N HIS A 45 3.26 14.43 -0.69
CA HIS A 45 2.98 14.38 0.75
C HIS A 45 3.99 13.49 1.50
N TRP A 46 5.21 13.37 0.97
CA TRP A 46 6.27 12.57 1.56
C TRP A 46 7.51 13.41 1.80
N TYR A 47 7.89 13.55 3.07
CA TYR A 47 8.95 14.43 3.51
C TYR A 47 9.99 13.62 4.31
N PRO A 48 11.02 13.04 3.65
CA PRO A 48 12.03 12.20 4.31
C PRO A 48 12.72 12.91 5.48
N GLU A 49 13.00 14.20 5.33
CA GLU A 49 13.64 15.03 6.36
C GLU A 49 12.71 15.38 7.54
N LYS A 50 11.39 15.24 7.35
CA LYS A 50 10.37 15.54 8.39
C LYS A 50 9.26 14.48 8.35
N PRO A 51 9.52 13.23 8.78
CA PRO A 51 8.59 12.11 8.59
C PRO A 51 7.20 12.31 9.20
N SER A 52 7.10 13.07 10.29
CA SER A 52 5.80 13.37 10.92
C SER A 52 4.95 14.37 10.13
N LYS A 53 5.53 15.13 9.19
CA LYS A 53 4.78 16.05 8.34
C LYS A 53 3.94 15.23 7.35
N GLY A 54 2.64 15.48 7.31
CA GLY A 54 1.74 14.77 6.40
C GLY A 54 1.42 13.33 6.77
N GLN A 55 1.86 12.83 7.93
CA GLN A 55 1.66 11.43 8.34
C GLN A 55 0.18 11.00 8.48
N ALA A 56 -0.72 11.96 8.71
CA ALA A 56 -2.16 11.70 8.90
C ALA A 56 -2.98 11.92 7.61
N TYR A 57 -2.33 12.34 6.51
CA TYR A 57 -2.95 12.51 5.20
C TYR A 57 -3.14 11.15 4.49
#